data_AF-A0A0D7AJK9-F1
#
_entry.id   AF-A0A0D7AJK9-F1
#
_cell.length_a   1.000
_cell.length_b   1.000
_cell.length_c   1.000
_cell.angle_alpha   90.00
_cell.angle_beta   90.00
_cell.angle_gamma   90.00
#
_symmetry.space_group_name_H-M   'P 1'
#
loop_
_entity.id
_entity.type
_entity.pdbx_description
1 polymer ?
#
loop_
_entity_poly.entity_id
_entity_poly.type
_entity_poly.pdbx_seq_one_letter_code
_entity_poly.pdbx_strand_id
1 'polypeptide(L)'
;YRFLREDQDEEKNASNGWDDRLARKYYDSLYREFAVCDLKHFKSGNFSLRWRTEAEVLSGAGETTCGNTRCPHYDHEDSKVALNTVELPFAYVETGQQRDALVKVVLCERCLGKLMYKKR
;
A
#
# COMPACT_ATOMS: atom_id res chain seq x y z
N TYR A 1 18.11 -4.70 -4.98
CA TYR A 1 17.12 -4.65 -3.88
C TYR A 1 16.07 -5.72 -4.17
N ARG A 2 15.73 -6.55 -3.18
CA ARG A 2 14.70 -7.60 -3.26
C ARG A 2 13.54 -7.17 -2.36
N PHE A 3 12.40 -6.86 -2.98
CA PHE A 3 11.14 -6.41 -2.36
C PHE A 3 10.30 -7.58 -1.82
N LEU A 4 10.38 -8.78 -2.41
CA LEU A 4 9.77 -10.01 -1.90
C LEU A 4 10.87 -11.00 -1.49
N ARG A 5 11.00 -11.23 -0.18
CA ARG A 5 11.87 -12.29 0.34
C ARG A 5 11.02 -13.53 0.62
N GLU A 6 11.35 -14.64 -0.04
CA GLU A 6 10.84 -15.95 0.33
C GLU A 6 11.49 -16.39 1.66
N ASP A 7 10.71 -17.01 2.55
CA ASP A 7 11.05 -17.30 3.94
C ASP A 7 12.32 -18.15 4.17
N GLN A 8 12.93 -18.72 3.12
CA GLN A 8 14.04 -19.68 3.23
C GLN A 8 15.45 -19.06 3.34
N ASP A 9 15.65 -17.78 3.02
CA ASP A 9 17.01 -17.17 2.98
C ASP A 9 17.49 -16.63 4.34
N GLU A 10 16.74 -16.87 5.42
CA GLU A 10 16.84 -16.10 6.66
C GLU A 10 17.56 -16.84 7.81
N GLU A 11 18.07 -18.05 7.58
CA GLU A 11 18.62 -18.91 8.64
C GLU A 11 20.08 -18.58 9.05
N LYS A 12 20.77 -17.66 8.37
CA LYS A 12 22.24 -17.48 8.54
C LYS A 12 22.72 -16.29 9.38
N ASN A 13 21.86 -15.53 10.05
CA ASN A 13 22.31 -14.40 10.89
C ASN A 13 21.64 -14.40 12.27
N ALA A 14 21.97 -15.42 13.05
CA ALA A 14 21.38 -15.76 14.35
C ALA A 14 22.13 -15.10 15.54
N SER A 15 22.30 -13.77 15.52
CA SER A 15 23.12 -13.11 16.55
C SER A 15 22.48 -11.95 17.30
N ASN A 16 21.23 -11.53 17.03
CA ASN A 16 20.56 -10.50 17.85
C ASN A 16 19.02 -10.65 17.83
N GLY A 17 18.45 -10.93 19.01
CA GLY A 17 17.06 -10.65 19.39
C GLY A 17 15.98 -11.35 18.55
N TRP A 18 15.54 -12.53 18.99
CA TRP A 18 14.36 -13.21 18.44
C TRP A 18 13.12 -12.29 18.40
N ASP A 19 12.97 -11.42 19.39
CA ASP A 19 11.91 -10.42 19.52
C ASP A 19 12.03 -9.29 18.47
N ASP A 20 13.24 -8.80 18.25
CA ASP A 20 13.54 -7.75 17.27
C ASP A 20 13.39 -8.27 15.83
N ARG A 21 13.55 -9.59 15.63
CA ARG A 21 13.29 -10.29 14.36
C ARG A 21 11.79 -10.55 14.13
N LEU A 22 11.04 -10.87 15.19
CA LEU A 22 9.58 -11.02 15.12
C LEU A 22 8.92 -9.67 14.83
N ALA A 23 9.34 -8.61 15.53
CA ALA A 23 8.92 -7.24 15.27
C ALA A 23 9.23 -6.85 13.82
N ARG A 24 10.46 -7.05 13.34
CA ARG A 24 10.82 -6.76 11.93
C ARG A 24 9.97 -7.53 10.93
N LYS A 25 9.72 -8.84 11.12
CA LYS A 25 8.83 -9.62 10.25
C LYS A 25 7.38 -9.12 10.28
N TYR A 26 6.90 -8.73 11.46
CA TYR A 26 5.55 -8.18 11.62
C TYR A 26 5.40 -6.81 10.93
N TYR A 27 6.37 -5.91 11.12
CA TYR A 27 6.43 -4.63 10.42
C TYR A 27 6.54 -4.83 8.91
N ASP A 28 7.46 -5.68 8.44
CA ASP A 28 7.63 -6.00 7.02
C ASP A 28 6.35 -6.55 6.37
N SER A 29 5.55 -7.32 7.11
CA SER A 29 4.25 -7.81 6.64
C SER A 29 3.20 -6.70 6.54
N LEU A 30 3.16 -5.77 7.50
CA LEU A 30 2.23 -4.62 7.50
C LEU A 30 2.54 -3.60 6.38
N TYR A 31 3.81 -3.46 6.00
CA TYR A 31 4.24 -2.57 4.92
C TYR A 31 3.77 -3.02 3.52
N ARG A 32 3.41 -4.29 3.35
CA ARG A 32 3.27 -4.93 2.03
C ARG A 32 1.84 -5.32 1.66
N GLU A 33 0.85 -4.96 2.47
CA GLU A 33 -0.54 -5.26 2.16
C GLU A 33 -1.26 -4.04 1.56
N PHE A 34 -0.97 -2.85 2.09
CA PHE A 34 -1.64 -1.61 1.70
C PHE A 34 -0.75 -0.72 0.82
N ALA A 35 -1.33 -0.22 -0.25
CA ALA A 35 -0.73 0.75 -1.16
C ALA A 35 -1.53 2.06 -1.18
N VAL A 36 -0.87 3.11 -1.64
CA VAL A 36 -1.50 4.42 -1.90
C VAL A 36 -1.48 4.71 -3.39
N CYS A 37 -2.41 5.55 -3.82
CA CYS A 37 -2.63 5.88 -5.22
C CYS A 37 -2.61 7.39 -5.46
N ASP A 38 -2.29 7.80 -6.69
CA ASP A 38 -2.57 9.15 -7.18
C ASP A 38 -3.62 9.07 -8.30
N LEU A 39 -4.82 9.57 -8.00
CA LEU A 39 -5.94 9.60 -8.93
C LEU A 39 -6.00 10.90 -9.77
N LYS A 40 -4.91 11.67 -9.92
CA LYS A 40 -4.90 12.94 -10.69
C LYS A 40 -5.42 12.77 -12.12
N HIS A 41 -5.03 11.70 -12.80
CA HIS A 41 -5.33 11.45 -14.21
C HIS A 41 -6.47 10.45 -14.43
N PHE A 42 -7.32 10.24 -13.42
CA PHE A 42 -8.41 9.25 -13.48
C PHE A 42 -9.34 9.43 -14.69
N LYS A 43 -9.55 10.66 -15.17
CA LYS A 43 -10.38 10.96 -16.35
C LYS A 43 -9.83 10.37 -17.64
N SER A 44 -8.50 10.23 -17.76
CA SER A 44 -7.86 9.56 -18.89
C SER A 44 -7.73 8.05 -18.69
N GLY A 45 -8.25 7.51 -17.59
CA GLY A 45 -8.13 6.09 -17.22
C GLY A 45 -6.79 5.74 -16.55
N ASN A 46 -5.94 6.73 -16.29
CA ASN A 46 -4.61 6.51 -15.72
C ASN A 46 -4.59 6.88 -14.23
N PHE A 47 -3.94 6.04 -13.45
CA PHE A 47 -3.60 6.31 -12.05
C PHE A 47 -2.28 5.62 -11.73
N SER A 48 -1.57 6.11 -10.72
CA SER A 48 -0.36 5.45 -10.22
C SER A 48 -0.63 4.81 -8.86
N LEU A 49 0.10 3.74 -8.60
CA LEU A 49 0.15 3.05 -7.32
C LEU A 49 1.58 3.08 -6.81
N ARG A 50 1.73 3.12 -5.50
CA ARG A 50 3.01 2.87 -4.82
C ARG A 50 2.76 2.28 -3.45
N TRP A 51 3.75 1.55 -2.94
CA TRP A 51 3.79 1.17 -1.54
C TRP A 51 3.85 2.41 -0.63
N ARG A 52 3.33 2.23 0.59
CA ARG A 52 3.40 3.25 1.64
C ARG A 52 4.85 3.44 2.09
N THR A 53 5.16 4.68 2.46
CA THR A 53 6.42 5.02 3.14
C THR A 53 6.33 4.72 4.63
N GLU A 54 7.48 4.71 5.32
CA GLU A 54 7.53 4.48 6.76
C GLU A 54 6.65 5.45 7.55
N ALA A 55 6.76 6.75 7.25
CA ALA A 55 5.94 7.77 7.90
C ALA A 55 4.43 7.54 7.70
N GLU A 56 4.01 7.05 6.52
CA GLU A 56 2.60 6.80 6.20
C GLU A 56 2.06 5.56 6.90
N VAL A 57 2.87 4.52 7.06
CA VAL A 57 2.47 3.33 7.84
C VAL A 57 2.36 3.69 9.31
N LEU A 58 3.32 4.44 9.84
CA LEU A 58 3.28 4.90 11.23
C LEU A 58 2.09 5.83 11.51
N SER A 59 1.67 6.64 10.54
CA SER A 59 0.49 7.52 10.68
C SER A 59 -0.85 6.83 10.39
N GLY A 60 -0.86 5.59 9.88
CA GLY A 60 -2.07 4.91 9.43
C GLY A 60 -2.61 5.40 8.08
N ALA A 61 -1.88 6.27 7.38
CA ALA A 61 -2.31 6.81 6.10
C ALA A 61 -2.52 5.70 5.07
N GLY A 62 -3.66 5.71 4.38
CA GLY A 62 -4.03 4.71 3.38
C GLY A 62 -4.50 3.36 3.94
N GLU A 63 -4.65 3.24 5.26
CA GLU A 63 -5.25 2.09 5.94
C GLU A 63 -6.48 2.52 6.76
N THR A 64 -6.30 3.50 7.67
CA THR A 64 -7.41 4.12 8.41
C THR A 64 -7.93 5.38 7.73
N THR A 65 -7.27 5.81 6.65
CA THR A 65 -7.60 7.01 5.89
C THR A 65 -7.69 6.70 4.39
N CYS A 66 -8.12 7.68 3.59
CA CYS A 66 -8.21 7.50 2.14
C CYS A 66 -6.81 7.47 1.52
N GLY A 67 -6.41 6.36 0.92
CA GLY A 67 -5.11 6.16 0.26
C GLY A 67 -4.90 6.91 -1.06
N ASN A 68 -5.77 7.84 -1.44
CA ASN A 68 -5.48 8.77 -2.53
C ASN A 68 -4.70 9.97 -1.98
N THR A 69 -3.44 10.13 -2.40
CA THR A 69 -2.52 11.17 -1.91
C THR A 69 -3.00 12.60 -2.16
N ARG A 70 -3.97 12.79 -3.04
CA ARG A 70 -4.62 14.09 -3.34
C ARG A 70 -5.99 14.24 -2.68
N CYS A 71 -6.38 13.33 -1.80
CA CYS A 71 -7.62 13.43 -1.06
C CYS A 71 -7.43 14.30 0.19
N PRO A 72 -8.40 15.15 0.56
CA PRO A 72 -8.36 15.87 1.84
C PRO A 72 -8.38 14.96 3.09
N HIS A 73 -8.73 13.68 2.91
CA HIS A 73 -8.79 12.67 3.98
C HIS A 73 -7.60 11.70 3.89
N TYR A 74 -6.45 12.15 3.37
CA TYR A 74 -5.26 11.29 3.21
C TYR A 74 -4.47 11.14 4.51
N ASP A 75 -4.26 12.27 5.18
CA ASP A 75 -3.47 12.42 6.40
C ASP A 75 -4.35 12.72 7.64
N HIS A 76 -5.66 12.75 7.44
CA HIS A 76 -6.65 13.02 8.48
C HIS A 76 -7.70 11.93 8.54
N GLU A 77 -7.76 11.26 9.68
CA GLU A 77 -8.84 10.33 10.00
C GLU A 77 -10.13 11.11 10.25
N ASP A 78 -11.19 10.71 9.57
CA ASP A 78 -12.54 11.26 9.76
C ASP A 78 -13.53 10.10 9.85
N SER A 79 -13.99 9.82 11.07
CA SER A 79 -14.92 8.72 11.34
C SER A 79 -16.28 8.85 10.62
N LYS A 80 -16.58 10.02 10.04
CA LYS A 80 -17.79 10.24 9.24
C LYS A 80 -17.63 9.81 7.78
N VAL A 81 -16.40 9.57 7.33
CA VAL A 81 -16.11 9.20 5.95
C VAL A 81 -16.14 7.68 5.81
N ALA A 82 -17.07 7.18 4.98
CA ALA A 82 -17.08 5.77 4.62
C ALA A 82 -15.85 5.44 3.74
N LEU A 83 -15.05 4.49 4.21
CA LEU A 83 -13.87 3.98 3.54
C LEU A 83 -14.15 2.60 2.96
N ASN A 84 -13.64 2.35 1.76
CA ASN A 84 -13.79 1.10 1.04
C ASN A 84 -12.41 0.56 0.68
N THR A 85 -12.15 -0.70 1.02
CA THR A 85 -10.92 -1.39 0.63
C THR A 85 -11.14 -2.11 -0.69
N VAL A 86 -10.28 -1.84 -1.67
CA VAL A 86 -10.29 -2.49 -2.98
C VAL A 86 -8.94 -3.11 -3.28
N GLU A 87 -8.96 -4.25 -3.98
CA GLU A 87 -7.75 -4.93 -4.44
C GLU A 87 -7.41 -4.49 -5.87
N LEU A 88 -6.16 -4.09 -6.09
CA LEU A 88 -5.67 -3.62 -7.37
C LEU A 88 -4.41 -4.37 -7.80
N PRO A 89 -4.30 -4.74 -9.09
CA PRO A 89 -3.05 -5.28 -9.62
C PRO A 89 -1.99 -4.18 -9.62
N PHE A 90 -0.83 -4.49 -9.04
CA PHE A 90 0.30 -3.60 -8.95
C PHE A 90 1.53 -4.23 -9.60
N ALA A 91 1.86 -3.74 -10.78
CA ALA A 91 3.10 -4.09 -11.47
C ALA A 91 4.26 -3.26 -10.92
N TYR A 92 5.36 -3.91 -10.55
CA TYR A 92 6.56 -3.27 -10.05
C TYR A 92 7.82 -3.99 -10.57
N VAL A 93 8.98 -3.34 -10.47
CA VAL A 93 10.26 -3.91 -10.91
C VAL A 93 11.09 -4.28 -9.70
N GLU A 94 11.48 -5.54 -9.65
CA GLU A 94 12.32 -6.10 -8.59
C GLU A 94 13.54 -6.74 -9.23
N THR A 95 14.74 -6.29 -8.84
CA THR A 95 16.01 -6.82 -9.39
C THR A 95 16.07 -6.80 -10.93
N GLY A 96 15.42 -5.82 -11.56
CA GLY A 96 15.36 -5.71 -13.03
C GLY A 96 14.33 -6.61 -13.72
N GLN A 97 13.57 -7.40 -12.95
CA GLN A 97 12.45 -8.21 -13.47
C GLN A 97 11.12 -7.55 -13.13
N GLN A 98 10.19 -7.55 -14.07
CA GLN A 98 8.82 -7.14 -13.81
C GLN A 98 8.12 -8.21 -12.96
N ARG A 99 7.41 -7.76 -11.94
CA ARG A 99 6.62 -8.57 -11.01
C ARG A 99 5.26 -7.93 -10.85
N ASP A 100 4.26 -8.75 -10.58
CA ASP A 100 2.91 -8.29 -10.28
C ASP A 100 2.54 -8.74 -8.87
N ALA A 101 1.92 -7.84 -8.10
CA ALA A 101 1.37 -8.12 -6.79
C ALA A 101 -0.07 -7.60 -6.72
N LEU A 102 -0.91 -8.26 -5.93
CA LEU A 102 -2.23 -7.75 -5.61
C LEU A 102 -2.13 -6.94 -4.32
N VAL A 103 -2.52 -5.66 -4.37
CA VAL A 103 -2.39 -4.73 -3.24
C VAL A 103 -3.76 -4.20 -2.82
N LYS A 104 -3.93 -3.94 -1.53
CA LYS A 104 -5.13 -3.31 -1.00
C LYS A 104 -4.98 -1.80 -1.00
N VAL A 105 -6.00 -1.09 -1.45
CA VAL A 105 -6.07 0.37 -1.38
C VAL A 105 -7.38 0.77 -0.71
N VAL A 106 -7.28 1.57 0.34
CA VAL A 106 -8.45 2.10 1.05
C VAL A 106 -8.84 3.43 0.41
N LEU A 107 -10.09 3.62 0.02
CA LEU A 107 -10.57 4.84 -0.64
C LEU A 107 -11.92 5.27 -0.08
N CYS A 108 -12.11 6.58 0.11
CA CYS A 108 -13.44 7.13 0.34
C CYS A 108 -14.32 6.98 -0.91
N GLU A 109 -15.65 7.03 -0.75
CA GLU A 109 -16.62 6.88 -1.85
C GLU A 109 -16.32 7.77 -3.06
N ARG A 110 -15.92 9.02 -2.82
CA ARG A 110 -15.55 9.96 -3.90
C ARG A 110 -14.35 9.48 -4.70
N CYS A 111 -13.33 8.93 -4.03
CA CYS A 111 -12.13 8.43 -4.70
C CYS A 111 -12.36 7.07 -5.34
N LEU A 112 -13.20 6.22 -4.75
CA LEU A 112 -13.67 4.98 -5.37
C LEU A 112 -14.41 5.26 -6.69
N GLY A 113 -15.28 6.28 -6.72
CA GLY A 113 -15.95 6.73 -7.94
C GLY A 113 -14.98 7.24 -9.02
N LYS A 114 -13.89 7.89 -8.63
CA LYS A 114 -12.81 8.29 -9.56
C LYS A 114 -12.08 7.08 -10.12
N LEU A 115 -11.75 6.10 -9.27
CA LEU A 115 -11.09 4.87 -9.68
C LEU A 115 -11.93 4.09 -10.70
N MET A 116 -13.26 4.04 -10.50
CA MET A 116 -14.19 3.33 -11.37
C MET A 116 -14.70 4.17 -12.56
N TYR A 117 -14.17 5.38 -12.77
CA TYR A 117 -14.69 6.35 -13.75
C TYR A 117 -14.77 5.82 -15.19
N LYS A 118 -13.86 4.92 -15.59
CA LYS A 118 -13.81 4.31 -16.93
C LYS A 118 -14.40 2.89 -17.00
N LYS A 119 -14.81 2.31 -15.86
CA LYS A 119 -15.45 0.99 -15.79
C LYS A 119 -16.98 1.07 -15.78
N ARG A 120 -17.54 2.28 -15.81
CA ARG A 120 -18.93 2.58 -16.14
C ARG A 120 -19.05 2.84 -17.63
#